data_AF-A0A7X4CQ01-F1
#
_entry.id   AF-A0A7X4CQ01-F1
#
_cell.length_a   1.000
_cell.length_b   1.000
_cell.length_c   1.000
_cell.angle_alpha   90.00
_cell.angle_beta   90.00
_cell.angle_gamma   90.00
#
_symmetry.space_group_name_H-M   'P 1'
#
loop_
_entity.id
_entity.type
_entity.pdbx_description
1 polymer ?
#
loop_
_entity_poly.entity_id
_entity_poly.type
_entity_poly.pdbx_seq_one_letter_code
_entity_poly.pdbx_strand_id
1 'polypeptide(L)'
;MSESFINDTSLEEMKELLERTPLQVIMKAFEEVDDEVIAVFLLLLDVASTKTKSDSSEEIRRTLADENGSKAHSVNTLSDHAHYIFAQFPYQKQIRIAELLAVTEMVDTEKAKQIWEDLIGKMKGTLENTMFFGNSAKNIAKFLSQVDIQRQNQLMNALEKKHPQLTDSIADSLFTFEDLAKVPDDAIITLLQVLETNTLALALYNAPTAIQDRFHENMSAEKAESIEIETEQLTFEQKQLCTTAQQSVVS
;
A
#
# COMPACT_ATOMS: atom_id res chain seq x y z
N MET A 1 -33.30 23.45 16.84
CA MET A 1 -32.16 22.62 17.26
C MET A 1 -32.00 21.55 16.19
N SER A 2 -31.32 21.87 15.10
CA SER A 2 -31.09 20.92 14.00
C SER A 2 -29.96 19.99 14.42
N GLU A 3 -30.30 18.75 14.78
CA GLU A 3 -29.32 17.68 14.96
C GLU A 3 -28.40 17.64 13.74
N SER A 4 -27.09 17.80 13.99
CA SER A 4 -26.09 17.64 12.95
C SER A 4 -26.13 16.19 12.50
N PHE A 5 -26.52 15.95 11.25
CA PHE A 5 -26.65 14.62 10.68
C PHE A 5 -25.30 13.83 10.67
N ILE A 6 -24.18 14.54 10.63
CA ILE A 6 -22.85 13.92 10.74
C ILE A 6 -22.37 14.09 12.18
N ASN A 7 -22.19 12.95 12.85
CA ASN A 7 -21.61 12.86 14.19
C ASN A 7 -20.11 13.11 14.14
N ASP A 8 -19.54 13.64 15.23
CA ASP A 8 -18.10 13.94 15.33
C ASP A 8 -17.22 12.71 15.06
N THR A 9 -17.66 11.51 15.47
CA THR A 9 -16.98 10.24 15.17
C THR A 9 -16.85 9.98 13.66
N SER A 10 -17.90 10.23 12.88
CA SER A 10 -17.89 10.01 11.43
C SER A 10 -17.02 11.03 10.69
N LEU A 11 -16.88 12.25 11.25
CA LEU A 11 -15.97 13.27 10.72
C LEU A 11 -14.51 12.89 10.96
N GLU A 12 -14.19 12.38 12.15
CA GLU A 12 -12.84 11.95 12.48
C GLU A 12 -12.43 10.71 11.66
N GLU A 13 -13.32 9.72 11.50
CA GLU A 13 -13.08 8.58 10.62
C GLU A 13 -12.80 9.01 9.17
N MET A 14 -13.51 10.01 8.68
CA MET A 14 -13.29 10.55 7.33
C MET A 14 -11.94 11.26 7.21
N LYS A 15 -11.56 12.04 8.23
CA LYS A 15 -10.27 12.71 8.27
C LYS A 15 -9.13 11.69 8.25
N GLU A 16 -9.20 10.69 9.12
CA GLU A 16 -8.20 9.61 9.18
C GLU A 16 -8.13 8.85 7.85
N LEU A 17 -9.28 8.57 7.23
CA LEU A 17 -9.33 7.89 5.94
C LEU A 17 -8.63 8.70 4.85
N LEU A 18 -8.88 10.01 4.75
CA LEU A 18 -8.25 10.87 3.75
C LEU A 18 -6.75 11.01 3.96
N GLU A 19 -6.31 11.13 5.22
CA GLU A 19 -4.89 11.24 5.56
C GLU A 19 -4.12 9.96 5.21
N ARG A 20 -4.75 8.80 5.39
CA ARG A 20 -4.14 7.49 5.12
C ARG A 20 -4.26 7.07 3.65
N THR A 21 -5.16 7.67 2.88
CA THR A 21 -5.44 7.27 1.49
C THR A 21 -4.60 8.10 0.51
N PRO A 22 -3.76 7.48 -0.33
CA PRO A 22 -3.03 8.22 -1.35
C PRO A 22 -3.97 8.93 -2.33
N LEU A 23 -3.61 10.13 -2.76
CA LEU A 23 -4.45 10.95 -3.66
C LEU A 23 -4.93 10.21 -4.90
N GLN A 24 -4.09 9.37 -5.52
CA GLN A 24 -4.44 8.61 -6.71
C GLN A 24 -5.61 7.65 -6.46
N VAL A 25 -5.67 7.07 -5.26
CA VAL A 25 -6.75 6.16 -4.83
C VAL A 25 -8.03 6.96 -4.61
N ILE A 26 -7.92 8.13 -3.96
CA ILE A 26 -9.04 9.06 -3.78
C ILE A 26 -9.61 9.47 -5.14
N MET A 27 -8.77 9.91 -6.08
CA MET A 27 -9.21 10.35 -7.40
C MET A 27 -9.86 9.23 -8.20
N LYS A 28 -9.36 8.00 -8.08
CA LYS A 28 -9.98 6.83 -8.71
C LYS A 28 -11.38 6.55 -8.15
N ALA A 29 -11.60 6.77 -6.85
CA ALA A 29 -12.93 6.63 -6.25
C ALA A 29 -13.95 7.65 -6.82
N PHE A 30 -13.48 8.79 -7.34
CA PHE A 30 -14.29 9.85 -7.95
C PHE A 30 -14.41 9.76 -9.48
N GLU A 31 -13.79 8.77 -10.11
CA GLU A 31 -13.76 8.64 -11.58
C GLU A 31 -15.17 8.39 -12.15
N GLU A 32 -15.92 7.48 -11.53
CA GLU A 32 -17.30 7.09 -11.92
C GLU A 32 -18.38 7.74 -11.04
N VAL A 33 -18.09 8.93 -10.48
CA VAL A 33 -19.04 9.67 -9.65
C VAL A 33 -19.54 10.88 -10.42
N ASP A 34 -20.86 11.07 -10.42
CA ASP A 34 -21.52 12.22 -11.02
C ASP A 34 -21.09 13.54 -10.39
N ASP A 35 -20.93 14.57 -11.22
CA ASP A 35 -20.46 15.90 -10.78
C ASP A 35 -21.34 16.52 -9.69
N GLU A 36 -22.65 16.25 -9.70
CA GLU A 36 -23.60 16.72 -8.67
C GLU A 36 -23.28 16.11 -7.31
N VAL A 37 -22.98 14.80 -7.29
CA VAL A 37 -22.63 14.07 -6.06
C VAL A 37 -21.28 14.56 -5.54
N ILE A 38 -20.31 14.81 -6.44
CA ILE A 38 -19.00 15.37 -6.07
C ILE A 38 -19.16 16.78 -5.47
N ALA A 39 -19.96 17.64 -6.11
CA ALA A 39 -20.18 19.00 -5.62
C ALA A 39 -20.79 19.00 -4.21
N VAL A 40 -21.85 18.21 -4.00
CA VAL A 40 -22.47 18.05 -2.68
C VAL A 40 -21.47 17.52 -1.67
N PHE A 41 -20.66 16.52 -2.02
CA PHE A 41 -19.67 15.97 -1.12
C PHE A 41 -18.59 16.97 -0.70
N LEU A 42 -18.07 17.76 -1.64
CA LEU A 42 -17.10 18.81 -1.35
C LEU A 42 -17.70 19.88 -0.41
N LEU A 43 -18.98 20.24 -0.60
CA LEU A 43 -19.69 21.13 0.34
C LEU A 43 -19.82 20.49 1.72
N LEU A 44 -20.11 19.19 1.81
CA LEU A 44 -20.20 18.50 3.10
C LEU A 44 -18.87 18.53 3.86
N LEU A 45 -17.73 18.33 3.17
CA LEU A 45 -16.40 18.43 3.76
C LEU A 45 -16.07 19.85 4.26
N ASP A 46 -16.47 20.87 3.51
CA ASP A 46 -16.26 22.27 3.88
C ASP A 46 -17.17 22.68 5.06
N VAL A 47 -18.46 22.36 5.00
CA VAL A 47 -19.44 22.64 6.06
C VAL A 47 -19.08 21.91 7.36
N ALA A 48 -18.62 20.65 7.27
CA ALA A 48 -18.12 19.91 8.44
C ALA A 48 -16.99 20.64 9.17
N SER A 49 -16.13 21.35 8.43
CA SER A 49 -15.02 22.13 8.99
C SER A 49 -15.47 23.45 9.63
N THR A 50 -16.67 23.96 9.29
CA THR A 50 -17.24 25.16 9.93
C THR A 50 -17.91 24.87 11.26
N LYS A 51 -18.46 23.65 11.44
CA LYS A 51 -19.02 23.20 12.72
C LYS A 51 -17.95 23.00 13.78
N THR A 52 -16.80 22.42 13.42
CA THR A 52 -15.66 22.26 14.34
C THR A 52 -15.00 23.59 14.73
N LYS A 53 -15.09 24.62 13.87
CA LYS A 53 -14.65 25.99 14.20
C LYS A 53 -15.56 26.72 15.21
N SER A 54 -16.80 26.27 15.44
CA SER A 54 -17.69 26.90 16.44
C SER A 54 -17.26 26.61 17.88
N ASP A 55 -16.51 25.55 18.14
CA ASP A 55 -15.97 25.24 19.48
C ASP A 55 -14.53 25.76 19.68
N SER A 56 -13.85 26.19 18.61
CA SER A 56 -12.44 26.63 18.66
C SER A 56 -12.26 28.14 18.42
N SER A 57 -13.29 28.95 18.67
CA SER A 57 -13.25 30.40 18.43
C SER A 57 -12.29 31.20 19.34
N GLU A 58 -11.49 30.56 20.21
CA GLU A 58 -10.48 31.26 21.04
C GLU A 58 -9.01 30.95 20.69
N GLU A 59 -8.66 29.85 19.99
CA GLU A 59 -7.26 29.42 19.96
C GLU A 59 -6.46 29.91 18.72
N ILE A 60 -7.10 30.09 17.56
CA ILE A 60 -6.38 30.44 16.31
C ILE A 60 -6.23 31.98 16.11
N ARG A 61 -6.77 32.80 17.02
CA ARG A 61 -6.37 34.22 17.10
C ARG A 61 -4.95 34.41 17.66
N ARG A 62 -4.32 33.37 18.23
CA ARG A 62 -2.99 33.48 18.87
C ARG A 62 -1.79 33.11 18.00
N THR A 63 -1.95 32.50 16.82
CA THR A 63 -0.80 32.03 16.02
C THR A 63 -0.48 32.87 14.79
N LEU A 64 -1.15 34.01 14.59
CA LEU A 64 -0.76 35.03 13.60
C LEU A 64 0.18 36.08 14.23
N ALA A 65 1.28 35.61 14.84
CA ALA A 65 2.31 36.50 15.38
C ALA A 65 3.75 36.03 15.16
N ASP A 66 4.00 34.98 14.36
CA ASP A 66 5.38 34.63 14.00
C ASP A 66 5.60 34.62 12.49
N GLU A 67 6.31 35.67 12.08
CA GLU A 67 7.02 35.81 10.83
C GLU A 67 8.01 34.65 10.70
N ASN A 68 7.84 33.80 9.69
CA ASN A 68 8.92 33.27 8.83
C ASN A 68 8.39 32.12 7.94
N GLY A 69 7.95 32.50 6.74
CA GLY A 69 8.61 32.01 5.52
C GLY A 69 8.60 30.53 5.13
N SER A 70 7.88 29.62 5.79
CA SER A 70 7.70 28.24 5.31
C SER A 70 6.23 27.83 5.34
N LYS A 71 5.54 28.03 4.21
CA LYS A 71 4.18 27.50 3.98
C LYS A 71 4.21 25.98 3.83
N ALA A 72 4.47 25.26 4.90
CA ALA A 72 3.92 23.91 5.04
C ALA A 72 2.41 24.10 5.27
N HIS A 73 1.60 23.97 4.21
CA HIS A 73 0.16 23.83 4.37
C HIS A 73 -0.06 22.56 5.18
N SER A 74 -0.25 22.73 6.49
CA SER A 74 -0.75 21.68 7.36
C SER A 74 -2.16 21.37 6.86
N VAL A 75 -2.29 20.31 6.07
CA VAL A 75 -3.57 19.72 5.69
C VAL A 75 -4.16 19.16 6.99
N ASN A 76 -4.88 19.98 7.75
CA ASN A 76 -5.34 19.58 9.08
C ASN A 76 -6.87 19.64 9.20
N THR A 77 -7.57 20.06 8.15
CA THR A 77 -9.03 20.15 8.11
C THR A 77 -9.62 19.39 6.92
N LEU A 78 -10.89 18.98 7.02
CA LEU A 78 -11.64 18.36 5.92
C LEU A 78 -11.83 19.35 4.75
N SER A 79 -11.91 20.65 5.05
CA SER A 79 -11.95 21.73 4.05
C SER A 79 -10.66 21.76 3.21
N ASP A 80 -9.48 21.61 3.82
CA ASP A 80 -8.22 21.54 3.07
C ASP A 80 -8.20 20.35 2.08
N HIS A 81 -8.72 19.20 2.53
CA HIS A 81 -8.86 18.04 1.65
C HIS A 81 -9.85 18.27 0.52
N ALA A 82 -10.98 18.95 0.79
CA ALA A 82 -11.95 19.31 -0.25
C ALA A 82 -11.29 20.18 -1.33
N HIS A 83 -10.53 21.20 -0.95
CA HIS A 83 -9.75 22.03 -1.88
C HIS A 83 -8.74 21.21 -2.67
N TYR A 84 -8.03 20.30 -2.01
CA TYR A 84 -7.01 19.47 -2.65
C TYR A 84 -7.62 18.52 -3.69
N ILE A 85 -8.73 17.85 -3.35
CA ILE A 85 -9.49 16.97 -4.25
C ILE A 85 -10.02 17.77 -5.44
N PHE A 86 -10.64 18.93 -5.18
CA PHE A 86 -11.15 19.81 -6.23
C PHE A 86 -10.05 20.20 -7.24
N ALA A 87 -8.87 20.56 -6.74
CA ALA A 87 -7.72 20.95 -7.55
C ALA A 87 -7.18 19.83 -8.47
N GLN A 88 -7.45 18.55 -8.16
CA GLN A 88 -6.99 17.42 -8.98
C GLN A 88 -7.90 17.10 -10.16
N PHE A 89 -9.14 17.59 -10.17
CA PHE A 89 -10.03 17.32 -11.29
C PHE A 89 -9.57 18.05 -12.57
N PRO A 90 -9.82 17.49 -13.77
CA PRO A 90 -9.59 18.20 -15.02
C PRO A 90 -10.35 19.53 -15.07
N TYR A 91 -9.78 20.54 -15.73
CA TYR A 91 -10.33 21.91 -15.75
C TYR A 91 -11.82 21.97 -16.18
N GLN A 92 -12.23 21.16 -17.16
CA GLN A 92 -13.64 21.09 -17.57
C GLN A 92 -14.57 20.57 -16.46
N LYS A 93 -14.12 19.55 -15.71
CA LYS A 93 -14.87 18.98 -14.59
C LYS A 93 -14.92 19.98 -13.42
N GLN A 94 -13.82 20.69 -13.16
CA GLN A 94 -13.79 21.78 -12.16
C GLN A 94 -14.82 22.88 -12.46
N ILE A 95 -14.95 23.31 -13.71
CA ILE A 95 -15.97 24.31 -14.11
C ILE A 95 -17.37 23.80 -13.76
N ARG A 96 -17.69 22.58 -14.17
CA ARG A 96 -19.02 21.99 -13.95
C ARG A 96 -19.32 21.81 -12.46
N ILE A 97 -18.35 21.33 -11.69
CA ILE A 97 -18.47 21.24 -10.23
C ILE A 97 -18.68 22.64 -9.63
N ALA A 98 -17.91 23.65 -10.05
CA ALA A 98 -18.05 25.02 -9.55
C ALA A 98 -19.43 25.64 -9.86
N GLU A 99 -19.98 25.38 -11.05
CA GLU A 99 -21.35 25.80 -11.41
C GLU A 99 -22.39 25.13 -10.51
N LEU A 100 -22.25 23.83 -10.26
CA LEU A 100 -23.14 23.10 -9.36
C LEU A 100 -23.03 23.60 -7.92
N LEU A 101 -21.81 23.85 -7.43
CA LEU A 101 -21.56 24.44 -6.12
C LEU A 101 -22.23 25.80 -5.95
N ALA A 102 -22.25 26.63 -7.01
CA ALA A 102 -22.86 27.96 -6.97
C ALA A 102 -24.40 27.92 -6.90
N VAL A 103 -25.03 26.88 -7.43
CA VAL A 103 -26.50 26.72 -7.47
C VAL A 103 -27.02 25.88 -6.30
N THR A 104 -26.16 25.06 -5.68
CA THR A 104 -26.55 24.16 -4.59
C THR A 104 -26.74 24.94 -3.29
N GLU A 105 -27.97 25.36 -3.00
CA GLU A 105 -28.31 26.09 -1.77
C GLU A 105 -28.74 25.18 -0.62
N MET A 106 -29.47 24.10 -0.92
CA MET A 106 -29.99 23.16 0.08
C MET A 106 -29.91 21.73 -0.43
N VAL A 107 -29.46 20.83 0.41
CA VAL A 107 -29.43 19.38 0.16
C VAL A 107 -30.24 18.71 1.26
N ASP A 108 -31.13 17.80 0.87
CA ASP A 108 -31.88 16.99 1.82
C ASP A 108 -30.92 16.15 2.68
N THR A 109 -31.18 16.10 3.99
CA THR A 109 -30.33 15.43 4.96
C THR A 109 -30.13 13.94 4.65
N GLU A 110 -31.16 13.26 4.16
CA GLU A 110 -31.10 11.84 3.81
C GLU A 110 -30.28 11.64 2.53
N LYS A 111 -30.42 12.54 1.54
CA LYS A 111 -29.57 12.52 0.34
C LYS A 111 -28.10 12.79 0.69
N ALA A 112 -27.83 13.75 1.58
CA ALA A 112 -26.47 14.06 2.04
C ALA A 112 -25.82 12.88 2.77
N LYS A 113 -26.59 12.16 3.60
CA LYS A 113 -26.17 10.92 4.25
C LYS A 113 -25.71 9.88 3.25
N GLN A 114 -26.58 9.57 2.29
CA GLN A 114 -26.33 8.53 1.30
C GLN A 114 -25.07 8.85 0.51
N ILE A 115 -24.92 10.11 0.06
CA ILE A 115 -23.71 10.57 -0.64
C ILE A 115 -22.45 10.37 0.20
N TRP A 116 -22.51 10.70 1.50
CA TRP A 116 -21.39 10.53 2.42
C TRP A 116 -20.99 9.06 2.59
N GLU A 117 -21.95 8.19 2.88
CA GLU A 117 -21.72 6.76 3.09
C GLU A 117 -21.24 6.06 1.80
N ASP A 118 -21.86 6.37 0.66
CA ASP A 118 -21.50 5.78 -0.63
C ASP A 118 -20.07 6.16 -1.05
N LEU A 119 -19.68 7.42 -0.88
CA LEU A 119 -18.33 7.86 -1.24
C LEU A 119 -17.27 7.29 -0.31
N ILE A 120 -17.54 7.23 1.00
CA ILE A 120 -16.66 6.54 1.95
C ILE A 120 -16.51 5.06 1.58
N GLY A 121 -17.62 4.38 1.26
CA GLY A 121 -17.61 2.99 0.81
C GLY A 121 -16.76 2.81 -0.46
N LYS A 122 -16.94 3.69 -1.46
CA LYS A 122 -16.13 3.68 -2.70
C LYS A 122 -14.65 3.91 -2.42
N MET A 123 -14.29 4.85 -1.54
CA MET A 123 -12.89 5.10 -1.18
C MET A 123 -12.28 3.93 -0.43
N LYS A 124 -12.97 3.35 0.57
CA LYS A 124 -12.51 2.16 1.30
C LYS A 124 -12.32 0.98 0.35
N GLY A 125 -13.32 0.69 -0.49
CA GLY A 125 -13.22 -0.38 -1.48
C GLY A 125 -12.11 -0.15 -2.50
N THR A 126 -11.90 1.10 -2.93
CA THR A 126 -10.78 1.43 -3.83
C THR A 126 -9.44 1.31 -3.11
N LEU A 127 -9.34 1.67 -1.84
CA LEU A 127 -8.15 1.50 -1.02
C LEU A 127 -7.81 0.02 -0.83
N GLU A 128 -8.79 -0.83 -0.48
CA GLU A 128 -8.60 -2.29 -0.37
C GLU A 128 -8.20 -2.91 -1.72
N ASN A 129 -8.86 -2.50 -2.82
CA ASN A 129 -8.55 -2.99 -4.16
C ASN A 129 -7.20 -2.49 -4.70
N THR A 130 -6.76 -1.30 -4.31
CA THR A 130 -5.42 -0.79 -4.68
C THR A 130 -4.34 -1.44 -3.81
N MET A 131 -4.67 -1.79 -2.58
CA MET A 131 -3.84 -2.66 -1.73
C MET A 131 -3.69 -4.07 -2.31
N PHE A 132 -4.55 -4.52 -3.24
CA PHE A 132 -4.36 -5.78 -3.99
C PHE A 132 -3.15 -5.76 -4.95
N PHE A 133 -2.73 -4.59 -5.46
CA PHE A 133 -1.45 -4.49 -6.18
C PHE A 133 -0.25 -4.67 -5.23
N GLY A 134 -0.49 -4.61 -3.91
CA GLY A 134 0.08 -5.45 -2.85
C GLY A 134 1.54 -5.30 -2.51
N ASN A 135 2.39 -5.12 -3.50
CA ASN A 135 3.82 -4.94 -3.32
C ASN A 135 4.40 -4.39 -4.61
N SER A 136 4.48 -3.06 -4.73
CA SER A 136 5.07 -2.39 -5.89
C SER A 136 6.49 -2.90 -6.16
N ALA A 137 7.23 -3.25 -5.10
CA ALA A 137 8.54 -3.86 -5.20
C ALA A 137 8.50 -5.24 -5.87
N LYS A 138 7.59 -6.13 -5.47
CA LYS A 138 7.41 -7.46 -6.08
C LYS A 138 7.00 -7.37 -7.56
N ASN A 139 6.15 -6.40 -7.90
CA ASN A 139 5.74 -6.17 -9.28
C ASN A 139 6.92 -5.68 -10.13
N ILE A 140 7.71 -4.72 -9.63
CA ILE A 140 8.92 -4.24 -10.31
C ILE A 140 9.96 -5.35 -10.43
N ALA A 141 10.17 -6.15 -9.39
CA ALA A 141 11.08 -7.29 -9.43
C ALA A 141 10.69 -8.31 -10.51
N LYS A 142 9.38 -8.60 -10.67
CA LYS A 142 8.89 -9.47 -11.74
C LYS A 142 9.15 -8.91 -13.14
N PHE A 143 9.08 -7.59 -13.33
CA PHE A 143 9.46 -6.98 -14.60
C PHE A 143 10.97 -7.04 -14.82
N LEU A 144 11.75 -6.73 -13.79
CA LEU A 144 13.20 -6.72 -13.83
C LEU A 144 13.80 -8.11 -14.05
N SER A 145 13.18 -9.18 -13.55
CA SER A 145 13.66 -10.56 -13.76
C SER A 145 13.55 -11.04 -15.21
N GLN A 146 12.75 -10.38 -16.05
CA GLN A 146 12.64 -10.66 -17.49
C GLN A 146 13.60 -9.82 -18.35
N VAL A 147 14.24 -8.82 -17.75
CA VAL A 147 15.17 -7.91 -18.43
C VAL A 147 16.59 -8.48 -18.31
N ASP A 148 17.46 -8.13 -19.27
CA ASP A 148 18.87 -8.51 -19.20
C ASP A 148 19.57 -7.91 -17.96
N ILE A 149 20.54 -8.64 -17.41
CA ILE A 149 21.23 -8.26 -16.16
C ILE A 149 21.91 -6.89 -16.24
N GLN A 150 22.35 -6.45 -17.43
CA GLN A 150 22.97 -5.13 -17.59
C GLN A 150 21.96 -4.01 -17.41
N ARG A 151 20.80 -4.09 -18.07
CA ARG A 151 19.71 -3.12 -17.91
C ARG A 151 19.07 -3.18 -16.53
N GLN A 152 18.95 -4.37 -15.94
CA GLN A 152 18.47 -4.55 -14.57
C GLN A 152 19.34 -3.75 -13.58
N ASN A 153 20.66 -3.93 -13.62
CA ASN A 153 21.61 -3.20 -12.78
C ASN A 153 21.55 -1.68 -13.03
N GLN A 154 21.43 -1.25 -14.28
CA GLN A 154 21.28 0.17 -14.60
C GLN A 154 20.00 0.78 -13.99
N LEU A 155 18.88 0.06 -14.05
CA LEU A 155 17.61 0.54 -13.50
C LEU A 155 17.62 0.54 -11.97
N MET A 156 18.19 -0.49 -11.33
CA MET A 156 18.37 -0.54 -9.88
C MET A 156 19.22 0.63 -9.37
N ASN A 157 20.36 0.92 -10.02
CA ASN A 157 21.20 2.08 -9.68
C ASN A 157 20.48 3.43 -9.85
N ALA A 158 19.55 3.53 -10.82
CA ALA A 158 18.75 4.73 -11.02
C ALA A 158 17.64 4.87 -9.96
N LEU A 159 17.06 3.75 -9.52
CA LEU A 159 16.06 3.69 -8.45
C LEU A 159 16.69 3.98 -7.09
N GLU A 160 17.86 3.45 -6.80
CA GLU A 160 18.58 3.67 -5.52
C GLU A 160 18.80 5.15 -5.24
N LYS A 161 19.14 5.93 -6.27
CA LYS A 161 19.37 7.37 -6.18
C LYS A 161 18.12 8.19 -5.86
N LYS A 162 16.93 7.71 -6.24
CA LYS A 162 15.66 8.44 -6.06
C LYS A 162 14.84 7.91 -4.90
N HIS A 163 14.85 6.58 -4.71
CA HIS A 163 14.01 5.83 -3.79
C HIS A 163 14.81 4.64 -3.22
N PRO A 164 15.75 4.87 -2.28
CA PRO A 164 16.59 3.81 -1.72
C PRO A 164 15.76 2.73 -1.03
N GLN A 165 14.77 3.12 -0.22
CA GLN A 165 13.90 2.16 0.50
C GLN A 165 13.12 1.22 -0.44
N LEU A 166 12.75 1.68 -1.63
CA LEU A 166 12.06 0.83 -2.62
C LEU A 166 13.03 -0.16 -3.27
N THR A 167 14.30 0.25 -3.44
CA THR A 167 15.32 -0.55 -4.11
C THR A 167 15.69 -1.77 -3.27
N ASP A 168 15.81 -1.61 -1.95
CA ASP A 168 16.04 -2.73 -1.03
C ASP A 168 14.91 -3.77 -1.13
N SER A 169 13.65 -3.33 -1.07
CA SER A 169 12.50 -4.23 -1.21
C SER A 169 12.41 -4.90 -2.58
N ILE A 170 12.87 -4.24 -3.65
CA ILE A 170 12.94 -4.84 -4.99
C ILE A 170 14.02 -5.91 -5.04
N ALA A 171 15.19 -5.64 -4.46
CA ALA A 171 16.31 -6.59 -4.40
C ALA A 171 15.89 -7.88 -3.68
N ASP A 172 15.21 -7.76 -2.54
CA ASP A 172 14.65 -8.91 -1.79
C ASP A 172 13.65 -9.71 -2.63
N SER A 173 12.97 -9.05 -3.57
CA SER A 173 11.97 -9.67 -4.44
C SER A 173 12.55 -10.20 -5.75
N LEU A 174 13.81 -9.90 -6.08
CA LEU A 174 14.44 -10.25 -7.36
C LEU A 174 14.97 -11.69 -7.40
N PHE A 175 15.52 -12.15 -6.30
CA PHE A 175 15.99 -13.53 -6.17
C PHE A 175 14.88 -14.36 -5.54
N THR A 176 14.30 -15.29 -6.28
CA THR A 176 13.25 -16.17 -5.75
C THR A 176 13.83 -17.52 -5.38
N PHE A 177 13.14 -18.27 -4.52
CA PHE A 177 13.54 -19.64 -4.17
C PHE A 177 13.67 -20.52 -5.43
N GLU A 178 12.82 -20.28 -6.44
CA GLU A 178 12.88 -20.98 -7.73
C GLU A 178 14.17 -20.71 -8.53
N ASP A 179 14.82 -19.57 -8.32
CA ASP A 179 16.07 -19.24 -9.00
C ASP A 179 17.27 -20.04 -8.48
N LEU A 180 17.15 -20.71 -7.31
CA LEU A 180 18.16 -21.63 -6.80
C LEU A 180 18.46 -22.78 -7.78
N ALA A 181 17.50 -23.17 -8.62
CA ALA A 181 17.73 -24.17 -9.66
C ALA A 181 18.80 -23.76 -10.69
N LYS A 182 19.04 -22.45 -10.87
CA LYS A 182 20.02 -21.90 -11.82
C LYS A 182 21.37 -21.54 -11.18
N VAL A 183 21.51 -21.76 -9.88
CA VAL A 183 22.71 -21.41 -9.11
C VAL A 183 23.82 -22.46 -9.36
N PRO A 184 25.08 -22.02 -9.50
CA PRO A 184 26.22 -22.93 -9.64
C PRO A 184 26.42 -23.83 -8.41
N ASP A 185 26.96 -25.02 -8.62
CA ASP A 185 27.12 -26.08 -7.60
C ASP A 185 27.88 -25.59 -6.36
N ASP A 186 28.97 -24.82 -6.56
CA ASP A 186 29.79 -24.27 -5.47
C ASP A 186 28.97 -23.41 -4.48
N ALA A 187 28.01 -22.65 -5.01
CA ALA A 187 27.14 -21.80 -4.20
C ALA A 187 26.08 -22.64 -3.47
N ILE A 188 25.55 -23.70 -4.08
CA ILE A 188 24.65 -24.65 -3.41
C ILE A 188 25.39 -25.37 -2.27
N ILE A 189 26.63 -25.80 -2.48
CA ILE A 189 27.46 -26.44 -1.44
C ILE A 189 27.70 -25.47 -0.28
N THR A 190 27.98 -24.20 -0.57
CA THR A 190 28.15 -23.17 0.46
C THR A 190 26.85 -22.99 1.26
N LEU A 191 25.72 -22.89 0.58
CA LEU A 191 24.40 -22.76 1.19
C LEU A 191 24.09 -23.97 2.10
N LEU A 192 24.38 -25.18 1.64
CA LEU A 192 24.24 -26.41 2.43
C LEU A 192 25.06 -26.33 3.73
N GLN A 193 26.22 -25.69 3.75
CA GLN A 193 27.06 -25.57 4.94
C GLN A 193 26.57 -24.51 5.94
N VAL A 194 25.92 -23.46 5.45
CA VAL A 194 25.44 -22.32 6.26
C VAL A 194 24.08 -22.59 6.89
N LEU A 195 23.19 -23.29 6.16
CA LEU A 195 21.82 -23.53 6.62
C LEU A 195 21.73 -24.66 7.65
N GLU A 196 20.86 -24.47 8.64
CA GLU A 196 20.52 -25.51 9.62
C GLU A 196 19.68 -26.62 8.97
N THR A 197 19.87 -27.86 9.44
CA THR A 197 19.19 -29.06 8.93
C THR A 197 17.67 -28.93 8.99
N ASN A 198 17.12 -28.35 10.07
CA ASN A 198 15.68 -28.17 10.25
C ASN A 198 15.09 -27.17 9.23
N THR A 199 15.73 -26.00 9.07
CA THR A 199 15.31 -24.99 8.09
C THR A 199 15.38 -25.52 6.66
N LEU A 200 16.43 -26.28 6.35
CA LEU A 200 16.59 -26.87 5.02
C LEU A 200 15.54 -27.96 4.74
N ALA A 201 15.26 -28.85 5.71
CA ALA A 201 14.20 -29.84 5.60
C ALA A 201 12.82 -29.19 5.37
N LEU A 202 12.51 -28.12 6.12
CA LEU A 202 11.29 -27.33 5.94
C LEU A 202 11.20 -26.66 4.57
N ALA A 203 12.29 -26.07 4.09
CA ALA A 203 12.32 -25.37 2.81
C ALA A 203 12.17 -26.35 1.63
N LEU A 204 12.76 -27.55 1.73
CA LEU A 204 12.75 -28.58 0.68
C LEU A 204 11.48 -29.42 0.64
N TYR A 205 10.73 -29.56 1.76
CA TYR A 205 9.53 -30.42 1.86
C TYR A 205 8.50 -30.21 0.74
N ASN A 206 8.23 -28.94 0.38
CA ASN A 206 7.29 -28.57 -0.68
C ASN A 206 7.97 -27.78 -1.82
N ALA A 207 9.28 -28.01 -2.00
CA ALA A 207 10.03 -27.40 -3.09
C ALA A 207 9.71 -28.09 -4.43
N PRO A 208 9.78 -27.37 -5.56
CA PRO A 208 9.79 -27.97 -6.88
C PRO A 208 10.86 -29.06 -7.02
N THR A 209 10.57 -30.13 -7.75
CA THR A 209 11.49 -31.28 -7.94
C THR A 209 12.85 -30.84 -8.47
N ALA A 210 12.88 -29.87 -9.40
CA ALA A 210 14.12 -29.32 -9.94
C ALA A 210 15.05 -28.73 -8.87
N ILE A 211 14.51 -28.20 -7.77
CA ILE A 211 15.31 -27.68 -6.66
C ILE A 211 15.72 -28.81 -5.74
N GLN A 212 14.80 -29.73 -5.40
CA GLN A 212 15.13 -30.90 -4.59
C GLN A 212 16.29 -31.67 -5.20
N ASP A 213 16.18 -32.03 -6.49
CA ASP A 213 17.22 -32.75 -7.22
C ASP A 213 18.55 -32.00 -7.17
N ARG A 214 18.53 -30.69 -7.40
CA ARG A 214 19.74 -29.84 -7.39
C ARG A 214 20.44 -29.84 -6.03
N PHE A 215 19.68 -29.79 -4.94
CA PHE A 215 20.24 -29.87 -3.58
C PHE A 215 20.74 -31.27 -3.27
N HIS A 216 19.99 -32.32 -3.62
CA HIS A 216 20.38 -33.71 -3.39
C HIS A 216 21.65 -34.10 -4.18
N GLU A 217 21.81 -33.64 -5.42
CA GLU A 217 23.02 -33.84 -6.22
C GLU A 217 24.29 -33.26 -5.57
N ASN A 218 24.13 -32.20 -4.77
CA ASN A 218 25.22 -31.49 -4.11
C ASN A 218 25.40 -31.92 -2.63
N MET A 219 24.57 -32.81 -2.10
CA MET A 219 24.66 -33.34 -0.73
C MET A 219 25.56 -34.58 -0.65
N SER A 220 26.21 -34.77 0.50
CA SER A 220 26.78 -36.08 0.86
C SER A 220 25.66 -37.06 1.25
N ALA A 221 25.92 -38.36 1.12
CA ALA A 221 24.96 -39.40 1.50
C ALA A 221 24.46 -39.27 2.95
N GLU A 222 25.36 -38.96 3.88
CA GLU A 222 25.04 -38.72 5.30
C GLU A 222 24.12 -37.51 5.49
N LYS A 223 24.35 -36.42 4.74
CA LYS A 223 23.55 -35.21 4.85
C LYS A 223 22.17 -35.36 4.22
N ALA A 224 22.08 -36.08 3.11
CA ALA A 224 20.82 -36.44 2.49
C ALA A 224 19.96 -37.29 3.46
N GLU A 225 20.55 -38.32 4.07
CA GLU A 225 19.87 -39.17 5.07
C GLU A 225 19.38 -38.35 6.28
N SER A 226 20.23 -37.45 6.81
CA SER A 226 19.85 -36.58 7.93
C SER A 226 18.68 -35.65 7.59
N ILE A 227 18.62 -35.11 6.37
CA ILE A 227 17.54 -34.22 5.92
C ILE A 227 16.25 -35.01 5.70
N GLU A 228 16.34 -36.22 5.15
CA GLU A 228 15.18 -37.09 4.94
C GLU A 228 14.52 -37.48 6.27
N ILE A 229 15.31 -37.91 7.26
CA ILE A 229 14.84 -38.21 8.62
C ILE A 229 14.18 -36.98 9.26
N GLU A 230 14.81 -35.81 9.15
CA GLU A 230 14.25 -34.56 9.68
C GLU A 230 12.92 -34.21 9.01
N THR A 231 12.83 -34.42 7.69
CA THR A 231 11.64 -34.14 6.87
C THR A 231 10.46 -35.04 7.28
N GLU A 232 10.73 -36.31 7.60
CA GLU A 232 9.71 -37.24 8.12
C GLU A 232 9.21 -36.86 9.51
N GLN A 233 10.06 -36.25 10.34
CA GLN A 233 9.72 -35.82 11.70
C GLN A 233 8.96 -34.49 11.75
N LEU A 234 8.81 -33.78 10.62
CA LEU A 234 8.10 -32.51 10.56
C LEU A 234 6.63 -32.65 10.99
N THR A 235 6.24 -31.84 11.97
CA THR A 235 4.86 -31.75 12.44
C THR A 235 3.96 -31.01 11.43
N PHE A 236 2.64 -31.14 11.57
CA PHE A 236 1.68 -30.45 10.70
C PHE A 236 1.83 -28.92 10.75
N GLU A 237 2.07 -28.34 11.93
CA GLU A 237 2.28 -26.89 12.11
C GLU A 237 3.56 -26.42 11.40
N GLN A 238 4.64 -27.18 11.55
CA GLN A 238 5.91 -26.93 10.87
C GLN A 238 5.77 -26.97 9.34
N LYS A 239 5.04 -27.95 8.80
CA LYS A 239 4.78 -28.06 7.36
C LYS A 239 4.05 -26.85 6.78
N GLN A 240 3.20 -26.17 7.56
CA GLN A 240 2.54 -24.93 7.14
C GLN A 240 3.51 -23.74 7.02
N LEU A 241 4.67 -23.80 7.67
CA LEU A 241 5.69 -22.74 7.65
C LEU A 241 6.73 -22.90 6.52
N CYS A 242 6.53 -23.84 5.59
CA CYS A 242 7.47 -24.08 4.49
C CYS A 242 7.77 -22.81 3.66
N THR A 243 6.76 -21.97 3.40
CA THR A 243 6.95 -20.70 2.68
C THR A 243 7.87 -19.75 3.43
N THR A 244 7.76 -19.69 4.77
CA THR A 244 8.62 -18.86 5.61
C THR A 244 10.06 -19.38 5.62
N ALA A 245 10.24 -20.71 5.68
CA ALA A 245 11.55 -21.32 5.58
C ALA A 245 12.21 -21.04 4.22
N GLN A 246 11.46 -21.15 3.11
CA GLN A 246 11.94 -20.82 1.78
C GLN A 246 12.37 -19.35 1.66
N GLN A 247 11.62 -18.43 2.27
CA GLN A 247 12.02 -17.01 2.32
C GLN A 247 13.33 -16.82 3.10
N SER A 248 13.48 -17.51 4.24
CA SER A 248 14.71 -17.44 5.05
C SER A 248 15.94 -18.03 4.37
N VAL A 249 15.78 -18.93 3.39
CA VAL A 249 16.89 -19.47 2.60
C VAL A 249 17.38 -18.46 1.55
N VAL A 250 16.50 -17.56 1.11
CA VAL A 250 16.73 -16.60 0.04
C VAL A 250 17.19 -15.24 0.58
N SER A 251 16.81 -14.90 1.83
CA SER A 251 17.25 -13.69 2.55
C SER A 251 18.67 -13.80 3.08
#